data_AF-A0A7J3X4X4-F1
#
_entry.id   AF-A0A7J3X4X4-F1
#
_cell.length_a   1.000
_cell.length_b   1.000
_cell.length_c   1.000
_cell.angle_alpha   90.00
_cell.angle_beta   90.00
_cell.angle_gamma   90.00
#
_symmetry.space_group_name_H-M   'P 1'
#
loop_
_entity.id
_entity.type
_entity.pdbx_description
1 polymer ?
#
loop_
_entity_poly.entity_id
_entity_poly.type
_entity_poly.pdbx_seq_one_letter_code
_entity_poly.pdbx_strand_id
1 'polypeptide(L)'
;MFVESGLLGVCPRCSVEGDKEVKLLRRCPFCGEYFCEEHVEPRLAMSFQAYQRYQLEYKDIAEEIRKHWRSKGGHPCTAFTHHFWREYEERKQALVTARAEPRAHPVRVKPAPPYEEEGTALLPVFEPLERAETELAVEVPVAYTRGESRKAGLSQSSLKKLARAVLAIVVLVLLLAYVPPLLHSDQDGDDLPFIQELQLGTDPSRGDTDGDGLPDGYEIKIRTSPRRDWRAEATTVEGFDADALRSALSKLYRGRVAWLARTLAGSNHVETVWNVLEWVDENIEYDYGKAGSLSARVFSPDETVQVRRGVCVDYALLTASLLLEAGVKEVYVLEIEVRSLKGL
;
A
#
# COMPACT_ATOMS: atom_id res chain seq x y z
N MET A 1 11.08 -43.56 -29.79
CA MET A 1 11.54 -42.17 -30.06
C MET A 1 10.61 -41.29 -29.26
N PHE A 2 11.04 -40.55 -28.24
CA PHE A 2 12.16 -39.62 -28.21
C PHE A 2 13.02 -39.83 -26.96
N VAL A 3 14.34 -39.85 -27.18
CA VAL A 3 15.36 -39.68 -26.16
C VAL A 3 15.70 -38.20 -26.22
N GLU A 4 15.45 -37.44 -25.15
CA GLU A 4 16.21 -36.20 -24.92
C GLU A 4 16.74 -36.21 -23.49
N SER A 5 18.06 -36.40 -23.46
CA SER A 5 19.01 -36.31 -22.38
C SER A 5 18.94 -34.94 -21.70
N GLY A 6 18.98 -34.93 -20.36
CA GLY A 6 19.09 -33.69 -19.59
C GLY A 6 20.26 -32.83 -20.08
N LEU A 7 20.02 -31.52 -20.14
CA LEU A 7 20.99 -30.54 -20.62
C LEU A 7 22.00 -30.30 -19.50
N LEU A 8 23.30 -30.45 -19.76
CA LEU A 8 24.33 -29.99 -18.83
C LEU A 8 24.52 -28.49 -19.03
N GLY A 9 24.33 -27.70 -17.98
CA GLY A 9 24.46 -26.26 -18.04
C GLY A 9 24.56 -25.64 -16.66
N VAL A 10 24.85 -24.34 -16.63
CA VAL A 10 24.80 -23.59 -15.38
C VAL A 10 23.33 -23.37 -15.03
N CYS A 11 22.91 -23.79 -13.83
CA CYS A 11 21.55 -23.53 -13.39
C CYS A 11 21.33 -22.02 -13.30
N PRO A 12 20.30 -21.46 -13.99
CA PRO A 12 20.04 -20.03 -13.94
C PRO A 12 19.95 -19.51 -12.51
N ARG A 13 19.35 -20.30 -11.62
CA ARG A 13 19.15 -19.97 -10.21
C ARG A 13 20.40 -20.12 -9.33
N CYS A 14 21.11 -21.26 -9.40
CA CYS A 14 22.38 -21.42 -8.69
C CYS A 14 23.40 -20.35 -9.13
N SER A 15 23.40 -19.99 -10.42
CA SER A 15 24.30 -18.96 -10.94
C SER A 15 24.10 -17.62 -10.25
N VAL A 16 22.89 -17.32 -9.79
CA VAL A 16 22.62 -16.08 -9.04
C VAL A 16 23.02 -16.20 -7.58
N GLU A 17 22.98 -17.41 -7.02
CA GLU A 17 23.49 -17.73 -5.67
C GLU A 17 25.04 -17.83 -5.63
N GLY A 18 25.71 -17.54 -6.74
CA GLY A 18 27.17 -17.54 -6.88
C GLY A 18 27.76 -18.89 -7.34
N ASP A 19 26.93 -19.91 -7.48
CA ASP A 19 27.31 -21.23 -7.94
C ASP A 19 27.15 -21.34 -9.46
N LYS A 20 28.30 -21.28 -10.15
CA LYS A 20 28.40 -21.40 -11.60
C LYS A 20 28.78 -22.81 -12.07
N GLU A 21 28.67 -23.80 -11.20
CA GLU A 21 28.97 -25.18 -11.56
C GLU A 21 27.98 -25.68 -12.63
N VAL A 22 28.52 -26.48 -13.55
CA VAL A 22 27.71 -27.14 -14.58
C VAL A 22 26.96 -28.28 -13.92
N LYS A 23 25.64 -28.17 -13.88
CA LYS A 23 24.74 -29.13 -13.27
C LYS A 23 23.85 -29.77 -14.32
N LEU A 24 23.26 -30.91 -13.99
CA LEU A 24 22.22 -31.52 -14.80
C LEU A 24 20.95 -30.66 -14.68
N LEU A 25 20.52 -30.08 -15.81
CA LEU A 25 19.31 -29.27 -15.88
C LEU A 25 18.14 -30.10 -16.42
N ARG A 26 16.99 -29.89 -15.80
CA ARG A 26 15.69 -30.41 -16.23
C ARG A 26 14.87 -29.25 -16.78
N ARG A 27 14.00 -29.53 -17.77
CA ARG A 27 13.11 -28.53 -18.37
C ARG A 27 11.69 -28.71 -17.80
N CYS A 28 11.08 -27.62 -17.33
CA CYS A 28 9.68 -27.62 -16.91
C CYS A 28 8.77 -27.80 -18.14
N PRO A 29 7.80 -28.74 -18.14
CA PRO A 29 6.85 -28.92 -19.23
C PRO A 29 5.73 -27.86 -19.22
N PHE A 30 5.59 -27.07 -18.16
CA PHE A 30 4.56 -26.03 -18.02
C PHE A 30 5.09 -24.65 -18.44
N CYS A 31 6.17 -24.15 -17.83
CA CYS A 31 6.77 -22.85 -18.17
C CYS A 31 7.96 -22.91 -19.14
N GLY A 32 8.51 -24.10 -19.40
CA GLY A 32 9.64 -24.26 -20.33
C GLY A 32 11.03 -23.94 -19.77
N GLU A 33 11.15 -23.48 -18.52
CA GLU A 33 12.42 -23.11 -17.88
C GLU A 33 13.30 -24.30 -17.46
N TYR A 34 14.60 -24.05 -17.30
CA TYR A 34 15.60 -25.04 -16.87
C TYR A 34 15.99 -24.89 -15.39
N PHE A 35 16.05 -26.00 -14.63
CA PHE A 35 16.35 -26.02 -13.20
C PHE A 35 17.23 -27.23 -12.80
N CYS A 36 17.95 -27.13 -11.66
CA CYS A 36 18.78 -28.21 -11.10
C CYS A 36 18.07 -28.96 -9.95
N GLU A 37 18.70 -30.03 -9.44
CA GLU A 37 18.13 -30.88 -8.38
C GLU A 37 17.95 -30.18 -7.02
N GLU A 38 18.74 -29.16 -6.72
CA GLU A 38 18.63 -28.37 -5.48
C GLU A 38 17.38 -27.47 -5.48
N HIS A 39 16.82 -27.18 -6.66
CA HIS A 39 15.66 -26.31 -6.85
C HIS A 39 14.35 -27.07 -7.10
N VAL A 40 14.27 -28.32 -6.64
CA VAL A 40 13.11 -29.21 -6.81
C VAL A 40 12.04 -28.98 -5.72
N GLU A 41 12.33 -28.15 -4.71
CA GLU A 41 11.43 -27.97 -3.58
C GLU A 41 10.14 -27.19 -3.90
N PRO A 42 9.02 -27.61 -3.28
CA PRO A 42 7.69 -27.03 -3.48
C PRO A 42 7.58 -25.53 -3.13
N ARG A 43 7.11 -24.69 -4.06
CA ARG A 43 6.51 -23.38 -3.74
C ARG A 43 5.09 -23.33 -4.29
N LEU A 44 4.10 -23.48 -3.40
CA LEU A 44 2.69 -23.37 -3.76
C LEU A 44 2.23 -21.92 -3.60
N ALA A 45 1.74 -21.31 -4.67
CA ALA A 45 0.89 -20.13 -4.55
C ALA A 45 -0.51 -20.58 -4.08
N MET A 46 -0.92 -20.16 -2.88
CA MET A 46 -2.25 -20.44 -2.34
C MET A 46 -2.66 -19.36 -1.34
N SER A 47 -3.96 -19.18 -1.13
CA SER A 47 -4.46 -18.27 -0.10
C SER A 47 -4.05 -18.75 1.30
N PHE A 48 -3.92 -17.84 2.26
CA PHE A 48 -3.59 -18.21 3.64
C PHE A 48 -4.61 -19.17 4.25
N GLN A 49 -5.89 -19.00 3.91
CA GLN A 49 -6.95 -19.91 4.35
C GLN A 49 -6.81 -21.30 3.69
N ALA A 50 -6.37 -21.37 2.43
CA ALA A 50 -6.05 -22.63 1.77
C ALA A 50 -4.79 -23.27 2.39
N TYR A 51 -3.78 -22.49 2.78
CA TYR A 51 -2.59 -22.96 3.49
C TYR A 51 -2.92 -23.51 4.88
N GLN A 52 -3.74 -22.81 5.66
CA GLN A 52 -4.19 -23.25 6.98
C GLN A 52 -5.01 -24.54 6.88
N ARG A 53 -5.94 -24.64 5.92
CA ARG A 53 -6.66 -25.90 5.66
C ARG A 53 -5.73 -27.00 5.15
N TYR A 54 -4.79 -26.68 4.26
CA TYR A 54 -3.78 -27.60 3.73
C TYR A 54 -2.95 -28.24 4.84
N GLN A 55 -2.46 -27.47 5.81
CA GLN A 55 -1.69 -28.00 6.94
C GLN A 55 -2.50 -28.90 7.87
N LEU A 56 -3.79 -28.64 8.02
CA LEU A 56 -4.66 -29.35 8.97
C LEU A 56 -5.36 -30.57 8.36
N GLU A 57 -5.73 -30.51 7.08
CA GLU A 57 -6.74 -31.36 6.48
C GLU A 57 -6.17 -32.27 5.38
N TYR A 58 -4.99 -31.94 4.81
CA TYR A 58 -4.52 -32.53 3.54
C TYR A 58 -3.02 -32.90 3.50
N LYS A 59 -2.57 -33.75 4.43
CA LYS A 59 -1.19 -34.31 4.41
C LYS A 59 -0.90 -35.15 3.14
N ASP A 60 -1.93 -35.77 2.57
CA ASP A 60 -1.91 -36.57 1.35
C ASP A 60 -1.65 -35.73 0.09
N ILE A 61 -2.25 -34.54 0.01
CA ILE A 61 -2.01 -33.57 -1.07
C ILE A 61 -0.56 -33.10 -1.07
N ALA A 62 0.02 -32.82 0.10
CA ALA A 62 1.43 -32.47 0.23
C ALA A 62 2.37 -33.54 -0.34
N GLU A 63 2.01 -34.81 -0.14
CA GLU A 63 2.73 -35.98 -0.64
C GLU A 63 2.59 -36.11 -2.18
N GLU A 64 1.37 -35.92 -2.70
CA GLU A 64 1.07 -35.97 -4.15
C GLU A 64 1.76 -34.85 -4.93
N ILE A 65 1.74 -33.66 -4.35
CA ILE A 65 2.44 -32.48 -4.86
C ILE A 65 3.97 -32.72 -4.86
N ARG A 66 4.54 -33.25 -3.75
CA ARG A 66 5.96 -33.66 -3.70
C ARG A 66 6.29 -34.74 -4.73
N LYS A 67 5.38 -35.68 -4.99
CA LYS A 67 5.55 -36.73 -6.00
C LYS A 67 5.55 -36.18 -7.42
N HIS A 68 4.64 -35.25 -7.73
CA HIS A 68 4.64 -34.53 -9.01
C HIS A 68 5.91 -33.70 -9.18
N TRP A 69 6.37 -33.01 -8.13
CA TRP A 69 7.60 -32.22 -8.18
C TRP A 69 8.88 -33.05 -8.32
N ARG A 70 8.95 -34.21 -7.68
CA ARG A 70 10.06 -35.16 -7.85
C ARG A 70 10.02 -35.92 -9.19
N SER A 71 8.93 -35.84 -9.94
CA SER A 71 8.82 -36.46 -11.26
C SER A 71 9.75 -35.77 -12.27
N LYS A 72 10.05 -36.43 -13.40
CA LYS A 72 11.02 -35.97 -14.41
C LYS A 72 10.68 -34.63 -15.10
N GLY A 73 9.56 -33.97 -14.75
CA GLY A 73 9.18 -32.64 -15.24
C GLY A 73 8.62 -31.71 -14.15
N GLY A 74 8.78 -32.03 -12.87
CA GLY A 74 8.25 -31.19 -11.81
C GLY A 74 9.09 -29.94 -11.55
N HIS A 75 8.49 -28.75 -11.65
CA HIS A 75 9.13 -27.48 -11.33
C HIS A 75 8.18 -26.58 -10.52
N PRO A 76 8.66 -25.85 -9.50
CA PRO A 76 7.85 -24.94 -8.70
C PRO A 76 7.64 -23.60 -9.44
N CYS A 77 6.76 -23.58 -10.45
CA CYS A 77 6.28 -22.34 -11.09
C CYS A 77 4.79 -22.10 -10.89
N THR A 78 4.39 -20.86 -11.12
CA THR A 78 3.02 -20.38 -11.04
C THR A 78 2.10 -21.13 -12.02
N ALA A 79 2.56 -21.38 -13.25
CA ALA A 79 1.83 -22.14 -14.27
C ALA A 79 1.49 -23.58 -13.84
N PHE A 80 2.44 -24.31 -13.23
CA PHE A 80 2.16 -25.64 -12.67
C PHE A 80 1.14 -25.55 -11.53
N THR A 81 1.29 -24.57 -10.64
CA THR A 81 0.39 -24.37 -9.51
C THR A 81 -1.05 -24.13 -9.99
N HIS A 82 -1.23 -23.32 -11.03
CA HIS A 82 -2.53 -23.08 -11.66
C HIS A 82 -3.13 -24.37 -12.23
N HIS A 83 -2.35 -25.12 -13.00
CA HIS A 83 -2.78 -26.39 -13.59
C HIS A 83 -3.17 -27.42 -12.52
N PHE A 84 -2.34 -27.58 -11.49
CA PHE A 84 -2.56 -28.50 -10.38
C PHE A 84 -3.89 -28.21 -9.66
N TRP A 85 -4.15 -26.95 -9.31
CA TRP A 85 -5.37 -26.58 -8.60
C TRP A 85 -6.62 -26.76 -9.45
N ARG A 86 -6.56 -26.43 -10.74
CA ARG A 86 -7.67 -26.66 -11.67
C ARG A 86 -8.05 -28.14 -11.73
N GLU A 87 -7.08 -29.02 -11.98
CA GLU A 87 -7.33 -30.46 -12.00
C GLU A 87 -7.83 -30.98 -10.64
N TYR A 88 -7.30 -30.46 -9.54
CA TYR A 88 -7.71 -30.86 -8.20
C TYR A 88 -9.17 -30.47 -7.92
N GLU A 89 -9.55 -29.23 -8.25
CA GLU A 89 -10.92 -28.74 -8.09
C GLU A 89 -11.90 -29.49 -8.98
N GLU A 90 -11.53 -29.78 -10.23
CA GLU A 90 -12.30 -30.62 -11.15
C GLU A 90 -12.49 -32.03 -10.61
N ARG A 91 -11.42 -32.68 -10.12
CA ARG A 91 -11.50 -34.02 -9.49
C ARG A 91 -12.39 -34.00 -8.25
N LYS A 92 -12.31 -32.95 -7.42
CA LYS A 92 -13.13 -32.80 -6.22
C LYS A 92 -14.60 -32.57 -6.58
N GLN A 93 -14.90 -31.72 -7.55
CA GLN A 93 -16.26 -31.53 -8.05
C GLN A 93 -16.82 -32.81 -8.65
N ALA A 94 -16.03 -33.58 -9.40
CA ALA A 94 -16.44 -34.88 -9.92
C ALA A 94 -16.78 -35.87 -8.79
N LEU A 95 -15.99 -35.92 -7.72
CA LEU A 95 -16.27 -36.76 -6.54
C LEU A 95 -17.51 -36.33 -5.76
N VAL A 96 -17.75 -35.03 -5.63
CA VAL A 96 -18.95 -34.47 -4.99
C VAL A 96 -20.19 -34.74 -5.85
N THR A 97 -20.09 -34.53 -7.16
CA THR A 97 -21.18 -34.78 -8.12
C THR A 97 -21.54 -36.26 -8.19
N ALA A 98 -20.53 -37.14 -8.19
CA ALA A 98 -20.73 -38.59 -8.12
C ALA A 98 -21.38 -39.06 -6.80
N ARG A 99 -21.24 -38.29 -5.72
CA ARG A 99 -21.95 -38.53 -4.44
C ARG A 99 -23.35 -37.90 -4.39
N ALA A 100 -23.68 -36.98 -5.29
CA ALA A 100 -24.89 -36.16 -5.24
C ALA A 100 -26.06 -36.65 -6.13
N GLU A 101 -25.86 -37.64 -6.99
CA GLU A 101 -26.96 -38.27 -7.75
C GLU A 101 -27.87 -39.15 -6.84
N PRO A 102 -29.20 -39.21 -7.09
CA PRO A 102 -30.13 -38.53 -6.20
C PRO A 102 -30.89 -39.46 -5.23
N ARG A 103 -31.02 -39.03 -3.97
CA ARG A 103 -32.21 -39.34 -3.15
C ARG A 103 -33.11 -38.11 -3.16
N ALA A 104 -33.92 -37.99 -4.20
CA ALA A 104 -34.95 -36.96 -4.28
C ALA A 104 -36.02 -37.22 -3.22
N HIS A 105 -36.11 -36.36 -2.21
CA HIS A 105 -37.34 -36.11 -1.47
C HIS A 105 -37.65 -34.61 -1.57
N PRO A 106 -38.84 -34.23 -2.04
CA PRO A 106 -39.20 -32.82 -2.17
C PRO A 106 -39.39 -32.23 -0.77
N VAL A 107 -38.41 -31.45 -0.30
CA VAL A 107 -38.56 -30.63 0.90
C VAL A 107 -39.44 -29.44 0.52
N ARG A 108 -40.66 -29.43 1.05
CA ARG A 108 -41.62 -28.35 0.92
C ARG A 108 -41.12 -27.15 1.74
N VAL A 109 -40.56 -26.15 1.07
CA VAL A 109 -40.16 -24.89 1.72
C VAL A 109 -41.43 -24.13 2.13
N LYS A 110 -41.59 -23.84 3.42
CA LYS A 110 -42.61 -22.90 3.90
C LYS A 110 -42.18 -21.47 3.51
N PRO A 111 -43.08 -20.61 3.01
CA PRO A 111 -42.73 -19.23 2.72
C PRO A 111 -42.36 -18.50 4.02
N ALA A 112 -41.36 -17.61 3.90
CA ALA A 112 -40.94 -16.71 4.96
C ALA A 112 -42.08 -15.73 5.32
N PRO A 113 -42.19 -15.31 6.60
CA PRO A 113 -43.15 -14.28 6.99
C PRO A 113 -42.81 -12.92 6.34
N PRO A 114 -43.81 -12.04 6.13
CA PRO A 114 -43.58 -10.73 5.55
C PRO A 114 -42.70 -9.88 6.46
N TYR A 115 -41.79 -9.12 5.84
CA TYR A 115 -40.97 -8.12 6.50
C TYR A 115 -41.88 -6.97 6.98
N GLU A 116 -41.75 -6.57 8.24
CA GLU A 116 -42.31 -5.33 8.75
C GLU A 116 -41.36 -4.18 8.38
N GLU A 117 -41.89 -3.16 7.70
CA GLU A 117 -41.16 -1.92 7.40
C GLU A 117 -41.07 -1.06 8.67
N GLU A 118 -39.91 -1.10 9.34
CA GLU A 118 -39.59 -0.12 10.37
C GLU A 118 -38.92 1.12 9.76
N GLY A 119 -39.74 2.17 9.64
CA GLY A 119 -39.41 3.49 10.19
C GLY A 119 -38.21 4.23 9.59
N THR A 120 -38.49 5.06 8.59
CA THR A 120 -37.60 6.13 8.12
C THR A 120 -37.34 7.14 9.24
N ALA A 121 -36.18 7.08 9.88
CA ALA A 121 -35.73 8.12 10.80
C ALA A 121 -35.19 9.31 9.98
N LEU A 122 -35.95 10.39 9.98
CA LEU A 122 -35.61 11.68 9.40
C LEU A 122 -34.35 12.24 10.09
N LEU A 123 -33.33 12.56 9.29
CA LEU A 123 -32.17 13.33 9.72
C LEU A 123 -32.62 14.74 10.10
N PRO A 124 -32.14 15.32 11.22
CA PRO A 124 -32.45 16.70 11.57
C PRO A 124 -31.85 17.68 10.56
N VAL A 125 -32.73 18.51 10.00
CA VAL A 125 -32.39 19.70 9.22
C VAL A 125 -31.73 20.70 10.16
N PHE A 126 -30.45 20.99 9.96
CA PHE A 126 -29.79 22.09 10.66
C PHE A 126 -30.18 23.41 10.01
N GLU A 127 -30.86 24.26 10.78
CA GLU A 127 -31.19 25.65 10.43
C GLU A 127 -29.91 26.49 10.29
N PRO A 128 -29.90 27.49 9.38
CA PRO A 128 -28.76 28.37 9.21
C PRO A 128 -28.65 29.35 10.39
N LEU A 129 -27.48 29.36 11.04
CA LEU A 129 -27.10 30.31 12.08
C LEU A 129 -27.26 31.77 11.59
N GLU A 130 -28.24 32.46 12.17
CA GLU A 130 -28.44 33.90 12.03
C GLU A 130 -27.20 34.65 12.55
N ARG A 131 -26.70 35.59 11.74
CA ARG A 131 -25.67 36.54 12.16
C ARG A 131 -26.28 37.46 13.21
N ALA A 132 -25.78 37.37 14.44
CA ALA A 132 -25.96 38.40 15.43
C ALA A 132 -25.15 39.64 15.00
N GLU A 133 -25.80 40.58 14.32
CA GLU A 133 -25.32 41.96 14.20
C GLU A 133 -25.50 42.62 15.56
N THR A 134 -24.42 42.69 16.33
CA THR A 134 -24.36 43.55 17.51
C THR A 134 -24.05 44.98 17.04
N GLU A 135 -25.10 45.72 16.73
CA GLU A 135 -25.06 47.18 16.72
C GLU A 135 -24.82 47.69 18.15
N LEU A 136 -23.55 47.88 18.51
CA LEU A 136 -23.20 48.63 19.70
C LEU A 136 -23.19 50.12 19.33
N ALA A 137 -24.37 50.76 19.42
CA ALA A 137 -24.51 52.20 19.34
C ALA A 137 -23.81 52.84 20.55
N VAL A 138 -22.57 53.31 20.35
CA VAL A 138 -21.87 54.17 21.31
C VAL A 138 -22.27 55.61 21.00
N GLU A 139 -23.22 56.15 21.76
CA GLU A 139 -23.48 57.59 21.78
C GLU A 139 -22.25 58.31 22.38
N VAL A 140 -21.54 59.06 21.53
CA VAL A 140 -20.45 59.93 21.97
C VAL A 140 -21.05 61.31 22.29
N PRO A 141 -21.05 61.77 23.55
CA PRO A 141 -21.47 63.13 23.85
C PRO A 141 -20.41 64.12 23.35
N VAL A 142 -20.75 64.87 22.30
CA VAL A 142 -19.95 66.01 21.83
C VAL A 142 -20.20 67.19 22.77
N ALA A 143 -19.42 67.29 23.83
CA ALA A 143 -19.32 68.50 24.64
C ALA A 143 -18.29 69.45 24.01
N TYR A 144 -18.78 70.51 23.36
CA TYR A 144 -17.95 71.61 22.85
C TYR A 144 -17.49 72.49 24.03
N THR A 145 -16.27 72.28 24.50
CA THR A 145 -15.60 73.27 25.36
C THR A 145 -14.67 74.13 24.51
N ARG A 146 -15.02 75.41 24.41
CA ARG A 146 -14.19 76.46 23.80
C ARG A 146 -13.04 76.78 24.75
N GLY A 147 -11.96 76.00 24.65
CA GLY A 147 -10.71 76.21 25.39
C GLY A 147 -9.70 77.02 24.58
N GLU A 148 -9.24 78.12 25.16
CA GLU A 148 -8.27 79.06 24.60
C GLU A 148 -6.93 78.40 24.21
N SER A 149 -6.37 78.84 23.08
CA SER A 149 -5.06 78.42 22.57
C SER A 149 -3.93 78.72 23.57
N ARG A 150 -3.35 77.66 24.15
CA ARG A 150 -1.97 77.69 24.67
C ARG A 150 -1.10 76.80 23.80
N LYS A 151 -0.18 77.41 23.05
CA LYS A 151 0.89 76.72 22.32
C LYS A 151 1.88 76.12 23.33
N ALA A 152 1.61 74.91 23.83
CA ALA A 152 2.59 74.12 24.55
C ALA A 152 3.46 73.37 23.53
N GLY A 153 4.67 73.87 23.29
CA GLY A 153 5.66 73.13 22.49
C GLY A 153 6.02 71.83 23.19
N LEU A 154 5.75 70.68 22.56
CA LEU A 154 6.20 69.39 23.08
C LEU A 154 7.73 69.34 23.12
N SER A 155 8.27 69.01 24.30
CA SER A 155 9.71 68.82 24.51
C SER A 155 10.28 67.80 23.52
N GLN A 156 11.51 68.03 23.03
CA GLN A 156 12.23 67.15 22.12
C GLN A 156 12.33 65.70 22.63
N SER A 157 12.32 65.50 23.96
CA SER A 157 12.29 64.17 24.60
C SER A 157 10.92 63.49 24.51
N SER A 158 9.83 64.26 24.49
CA SER A 158 8.46 63.77 24.36
C SER A 158 8.15 63.39 22.91
N LEU A 159 8.65 64.17 21.93
CA LEU A 159 8.56 63.83 20.50
C LEU A 159 9.31 62.52 20.17
N LYS A 160 10.50 62.29 20.74
CA LYS A 160 11.23 61.02 20.57
C LYS A 160 10.49 59.82 21.18
N LYS A 161 9.81 59.99 22.31
CA LYS A 161 8.98 58.94 22.92
C LYS A 161 7.76 58.62 22.06
N LEU A 162 7.08 59.65 21.53
CA LEU A 162 5.96 59.48 20.60
C LEU A 162 6.40 58.81 19.30
N ALA A 163 7.53 59.22 18.72
CA ALA A 163 8.08 58.58 17.52
C ALA A 163 8.42 57.10 17.75
N ARG A 164 9.01 56.74 18.90
CA ARG A 164 9.25 55.33 19.27
C ARG A 164 7.96 54.54 19.48
N ALA A 165 6.95 55.15 20.11
CA ALA A 165 5.65 54.52 20.31
C ALA A 165 4.94 54.27 18.98
N VAL A 166 4.95 55.26 18.07
CA VAL A 166 4.40 55.12 16.71
C VAL A 166 5.16 54.05 15.93
N LEU A 167 6.51 54.04 15.98
CA LEU A 167 7.31 53.00 15.34
C LEU A 167 6.97 51.61 15.89
N ALA A 168 6.82 51.46 17.21
CA ALA A 168 6.43 50.20 17.83
C ALA A 168 5.02 49.75 17.40
N ILE A 169 4.07 50.69 17.27
CA ILE A 169 2.72 50.40 16.78
C ILE A 169 2.78 49.97 15.31
N VAL A 170 3.54 50.65 14.45
CA VAL A 170 3.70 50.27 13.04
C VAL A 170 4.32 48.88 12.92
N VAL A 171 5.38 48.59 13.69
CA VAL A 171 6.00 47.25 13.71
C VAL A 171 5.00 46.20 14.19
N LEU A 172 4.23 46.48 15.24
CA LEU A 172 3.21 45.56 15.74
C LEU A 172 2.10 45.32 14.71
N VAL A 173 1.62 46.37 14.03
CA VAL A 173 0.62 46.25 12.96
C VAL A 173 1.16 45.44 11.79
N LEU A 174 2.41 45.66 11.40
CA LEU A 174 3.07 44.86 10.37
C LEU A 174 3.20 43.39 10.81
N LEU A 175 3.63 43.12 12.04
CA LEU A 175 3.68 41.75 12.56
C LEU A 175 2.30 41.08 12.53
N LEU A 176 1.26 41.75 13.01
CA LEU A 176 -0.11 41.24 13.01
C LEU A 176 -0.68 41.07 11.60
N ALA A 177 -0.24 41.88 10.62
CA ALA A 177 -0.69 41.77 9.24
C ALA A 177 0.02 40.66 8.46
N TYR A 178 1.33 40.44 8.71
CA TYR A 178 2.16 39.54 7.90
C TYR A 178 2.38 38.15 8.52
N VAL A 179 2.41 38.03 9.84
CA VAL A 179 2.67 36.74 10.50
C VAL A 179 1.52 35.76 10.34
N PRO A 180 0.24 36.12 10.57
CA PRO A 180 -0.85 35.14 10.45
C PRO A 180 -1.02 34.55 9.05
N PRO A 181 -0.95 35.33 7.94
CA PRO A 181 -0.98 34.76 6.60
C PRO A 181 0.21 33.84 6.32
N LEU A 182 1.41 34.17 6.81
CA LEU A 182 2.60 33.33 6.66
C LEU A 182 2.46 32.00 7.44
N LEU A 183 1.87 32.02 8.62
CA LEU A 183 1.65 30.79 9.40
C LEU A 183 0.65 29.84 8.73
N HIS A 184 -0.27 30.37 7.93
CA HIS A 184 -1.28 29.59 7.21
C HIS A 184 -0.96 29.43 5.72
N SER A 185 0.19 29.92 5.25
CA SER A 185 0.63 29.69 3.89
C SER A 185 1.15 28.26 3.76
N ASP A 186 0.93 27.68 2.60
CA ASP A 186 1.51 26.42 2.15
C ASP A 186 2.56 26.81 1.09
N GLN A 187 3.84 26.61 1.42
CA GLN A 187 4.93 27.21 0.66
C GLN A 187 5.40 26.32 -0.51
N ASP A 188 5.27 25.00 -0.40
CA ASP A 188 5.60 24.05 -1.47
C ASP A 188 4.37 23.46 -2.17
N GLY A 189 3.17 23.71 -1.64
CA GLY A 189 1.90 23.37 -2.29
C GLY A 189 1.47 21.92 -2.07
N ASP A 190 1.87 21.29 -0.98
CA ASP A 190 1.56 19.88 -0.67
C ASP A 190 0.29 19.68 0.19
N ASP A 191 -0.44 20.78 0.43
CA ASP A 191 -1.59 20.91 1.34
C ASP A 191 -1.26 20.86 2.84
N LEU A 192 0.00 21.10 3.26
CA LEU A 192 0.40 21.22 4.66
C LEU A 192 0.79 22.67 5.01
N PRO A 193 0.00 23.39 5.83
CA PRO A 193 0.32 24.76 6.19
C PRO A 193 1.62 24.87 6.99
N PHE A 194 2.39 25.94 6.76
CA PHE A 194 3.68 26.23 7.40
C PHE A 194 3.70 25.99 8.93
N ILE A 195 2.65 26.42 9.65
CA ILE A 195 2.58 26.19 11.10
C ILE A 195 2.51 24.70 11.47
N GLN A 196 1.82 23.88 10.67
CA GLN A 196 1.73 22.44 10.88
C GLN A 196 3.06 21.78 10.54
N GLU A 197 3.73 22.23 9.47
CA GLU A 197 5.05 21.74 9.10
C GLU A 197 6.08 21.97 10.21
N LEU A 198 6.10 23.19 10.79
CA LEU A 198 6.94 23.48 11.94
C LEU A 198 6.63 22.60 13.16
N GLN A 199 5.36 22.28 13.39
CA GLN A 199 4.95 21.40 14.50
C GLN A 199 5.35 19.93 14.25
N LEU A 200 5.23 19.49 13.00
CA LEU A 200 5.55 18.15 12.54
C LEU A 200 7.04 17.98 12.22
N GLY A 201 7.82 19.06 12.21
CA GLY A 201 9.23 19.09 11.85
C GLY A 201 9.52 18.66 10.42
N THR A 202 8.58 18.88 9.49
CA THR A 202 8.79 18.76 8.05
C THR A 202 9.48 20.02 7.52
N ASP A 203 9.99 19.98 6.29
CA ASP A 203 10.68 21.09 5.64
C ASP A 203 9.69 21.93 4.81
N PRO A 204 9.36 23.17 5.23
CA PRO A 204 8.38 24.02 4.54
C PRO A 204 8.72 24.47 3.12
N SER A 205 9.88 24.06 2.61
CA SER A 205 10.29 24.33 1.25
C SER A 205 10.29 23.08 0.37
N ARG A 206 9.87 21.94 0.93
CA ARG A 206 9.93 20.63 0.29
C ARG A 206 8.69 19.83 0.66
N GLY A 207 7.76 19.74 -0.30
CA GLY A 207 6.51 19.03 -0.08
C GLY A 207 6.63 17.51 0.09
N ASP A 208 7.84 16.97 0.12
CA ASP A 208 8.20 15.58 0.44
C ASP A 208 9.54 15.65 1.19
N THR A 209 9.45 15.67 2.52
CA THR A 209 10.57 15.94 3.42
C THR A 209 11.57 14.78 3.41
N ASP A 210 11.10 13.53 3.48
CA ASP A 210 11.96 12.35 3.56
C ASP A 210 12.34 11.75 2.20
N GLY A 211 11.71 12.19 1.12
CA GLY A 211 12.04 11.80 -0.25
C GLY A 211 11.59 10.39 -0.60
N ASP A 212 10.53 9.88 0.03
CA ASP A 212 9.96 8.59 -0.33
C ASP A 212 9.05 8.65 -1.56
N GLY A 213 8.54 9.84 -1.91
CA GLY A 213 7.66 10.10 -3.04
C GLY A 213 6.19 10.30 -2.67
N LEU A 214 5.86 10.37 -1.38
CA LEU A 214 4.58 10.84 -0.84
C LEU A 214 4.72 12.28 -0.33
N PRO A 215 3.78 13.17 -0.67
CA PRO A 215 3.84 14.51 -0.11
C PRO A 215 3.49 14.55 1.38
N ASP A 216 4.12 15.41 2.19
CA ASP A 216 3.97 15.43 3.65
C ASP A 216 2.49 15.63 4.05
N GLY A 217 1.82 16.59 3.40
CA GLY A 217 0.38 16.85 3.58
C GLY A 217 -0.51 15.66 3.19
N TYR A 218 -0.08 14.83 2.24
CA TYR A 218 -0.78 13.59 1.89
C TYR A 218 -0.58 12.51 2.95
N GLU A 219 0.63 12.36 3.48
CA GLU A 219 0.96 11.39 4.53
C GLU A 219 0.16 11.63 5.82
N ILE A 220 -0.02 12.89 6.22
CA ILE A 220 -0.89 13.23 7.35
C ILE A 220 -2.34 12.78 7.11
N LYS A 221 -2.86 12.92 5.89
CA LYS A 221 -4.22 12.47 5.53
C LYS A 221 -4.37 10.95 5.62
N ILE A 222 -3.33 10.18 5.29
CA ILE A 222 -3.33 8.70 5.36
C ILE A 222 -2.77 8.14 6.67
N ARG A 223 -2.36 9.00 7.60
CA ARG A 223 -1.78 8.66 8.91
C ARG A 223 -0.51 7.83 8.79
N THR A 224 0.41 8.30 7.94
CA THR A 224 1.80 7.84 7.82
C THR A 224 2.75 8.97 8.27
N SER A 225 4.05 8.72 8.25
CA SER A 225 5.05 9.64 8.81
C SER A 225 5.77 10.43 7.72
N PRO A 226 5.62 11.77 7.68
CA PRO A 226 6.23 12.65 6.67
C PRO A 226 7.74 12.89 6.84
N ARG A 227 8.43 12.02 7.57
CA ARG A 227 9.85 12.19 7.93
C ARG A 227 10.61 10.88 7.98
N ARG A 228 9.97 9.79 7.58
CA ARG A 228 10.52 8.46 7.62
C ARG A 228 10.21 7.79 6.29
N ASP A 229 11.25 7.73 5.47
CA ASP A 229 11.21 7.05 4.19
C ASP A 229 10.83 5.58 4.36
N TRP A 230 9.58 5.25 4.03
CA TRP A 230 9.06 3.90 4.21
C TRP A 230 9.84 2.86 3.38
N ARG A 231 10.55 3.29 2.34
CA ARG A 231 11.33 2.40 1.46
C ARG A 231 12.66 2.00 2.08
N ALA A 232 13.22 2.77 3.01
CA ALA A 232 14.55 2.54 3.56
C ALA A 232 14.61 1.47 4.66
N GLU A 233 13.57 1.37 5.50
CA GLU A 233 13.61 0.54 6.71
C GLU A 233 13.02 -0.86 6.52
N ALA A 234 12.27 -1.03 5.44
CA ALA A 234 11.50 -2.21 5.08
C ALA A 234 12.31 -3.51 4.86
N THR A 235 13.65 -3.42 4.79
CA THR A 235 14.55 -4.59 4.66
C THR A 235 15.29 -4.95 5.94
N THR A 236 15.04 -4.22 7.04
CA THR A 236 15.66 -4.48 8.35
C THR A 236 14.84 -5.45 9.20
N VAL A 237 15.50 -6.06 10.20
CA VAL A 237 14.91 -7.01 11.15
C VAL A 237 13.84 -6.35 12.05
N GLU A 238 13.78 -5.01 12.09
CA GLU A 238 12.74 -4.26 12.80
C GLU A 238 11.46 -4.03 11.95
N GLY A 239 11.47 -4.48 10.69
CA GLY A 239 10.28 -4.92 9.99
C GLY A 239 9.69 -3.93 8.99
N PHE A 240 9.04 -4.50 7.98
CA PHE A 240 8.09 -3.80 7.12
C PHE A 240 6.83 -3.53 7.93
N ASP A 241 6.71 -2.34 8.52
CA ASP A 241 5.67 -2.03 9.49
C ASP A 241 4.33 -1.59 8.85
N ALA A 242 3.35 -1.29 9.72
CA ALA A 242 2.03 -0.86 9.29
C ALA A 242 2.03 0.52 8.61
N ASP A 243 3.02 1.36 8.91
CA ASP A 243 3.19 2.67 8.26
C ASP A 243 3.68 2.45 6.83
N ALA A 244 4.75 1.66 6.65
CA ALA A 244 5.29 1.33 5.35
C ALA A 244 4.28 0.61 4.45
N LEU A 245 3.48 -0.30 5.00
CA LEU A 245 2.40 -0.95 4.25
C LEU A 245 1.33 0.06 3.79
N ARG A 246 0.95 1.03 4.62
CA ARG A 246 -0.01 2.09 4.25
C ARG A 246 0.56 3.02 3.20
N SER A 247 1.82 3.43 3.34
CA SER A 247 2.50 4.29 2.39
C SER A 247 2.61 3.61 1.03
N ALA A 248 3.10 2.37 1.01
CA ALA A 248 3.27 1.58 -0.21
C ALA A 248 1.96 1.29 -0.96
N LEU A 249 0.87 1.00 -0.23
CA LEU A 249 -0.47 0.72 -0.80
C LEU A 249 -1.37 1.96 -0.86
N SER A 250 -0.80 3.16 -0.71
CA SER A 250 -1.56 4.40 -0.79
C SER A 250 -2.17 4.60 -2.19
N LYS A 251 -3.24 5.40 -2.29
CA LYS A 251 -3.89 5.70 -3.58
C LYS A 251 -2.92 6.29 -4.59
N LEU A 252 -1.92 7.04 -4.13
CA LEU A 252 -0.90 7.67 -4.97
C LEU A 252 -0.10 6.61 -5.74
N TYR A 253 0.53 5.64 -5.05
CA TYR A 253 1.30 4.59 -5.74
C TYR A 253 0.41 3.60 -6.48
N ARG A 254 -0.72 3.19 -5.91
CA ARG A 254 -1.65 2.29 -6.61
C ARG A 254 -2.15 2.91 -7.92
N GLY A 255 -2.43 4.21 -7.92
CA GLY A 255 -2.81 4.96 -9.11
C GLY A 255 -1.79 4.88 -10.25
N ARG A 256 -0.49 4.74 -9.94
CA ARG A 256 0.58 4.64 -10.95
C ARG A 256 0.58 3.31 -11.70
N VAL A 257 0.02 2.25 -11.10
CA VAL A 257 -0.14 0.92 -11.72
C VAL A 257 -1.58 0.62 -12.12
N ALA A 258 -2.52 1.55 -11.92
CA ALA A 258 -3.94 1.35 -12.22
C ALA A 258 -4.22 1.05 -13.69
N TRP A 259 -3.39 1.53 -14.62
CA TRP A 259 -3.52 1.22 -16.05
C TRP A 259 -3.26 -0.27 -16.30
N LEU A 260 -2.27 -0.86 -15.62
CA LEU A 260 -1.91 -2.26 -15.75
C LEU A 260 -2.97 -3.14 -15.08
N ALA A 261 -3.41 -2.75 -13.89
CA ALA A 261 -4.51 -3.44 -13.20
C ALA A 261 -5.77 -3.54 -14.08
N ARG A 262 -6.13 -2.47 -14.80
CA ARG A 262 -7.25 -2.47 -15.75
C ARG A 262 -7.07 -3.45 -16.91
N THR A 263 -5.84 -3.64 -17.40
CA THR A 263 -5.56 -4.61 -18.47
C THR A 263 -5.59 -6.06 -17.99
N LEU A 264 -5.36 -6.29 -16.69
CA LEU A 264 -5.32 -7.61 -16.06
C LEU A 264 -6.67 -8.03 -15.44
N ALA A 265 -7.62 -7.09 -15.31
CA ALA A 265 -8.94 -7.36 -14.76
C ALA A 265 -9.69 -8.42 -15.60
N GLY A 266 -10.06 -9.52 -14.95
CA GLY A 266 -10.85 -10.60 -15.55
C GLY A 266 -12.36 -10.42 -15.35
N SER A 267 -13.15 -11.40 -15.80
CA SER A 267 -14.61 -11.40 -15.61
C SER A 267 -15.05 -11.56 -14.15
N ASN A 268 -14.15 -12.07 -13.30
CA ASN A 268 -14.37 -12.31 -11.88
C ASN A 268 -13.06 -12.19 -11.09
N HIS A 269 -13.14 -12.24 -9.76
CA HIS A 269 -11.96 -12.11 -8.89
C HIS A 269 -10.93 -13.22 -9.10
N VAL A 270 -11.37 -14.47 -9.35
CA VAL A 270 -10.44 -15.61 -9.52
C VAL A 270 -9.62 -15.44 -10.80
N GLU A 271 -10.28 -15.10 -11.90
CA GLU A 271 -9.61 -14.83 -13.18
C GLU A 271 -8.67 -13.61 -13.07
N THR A 272 -9.11 -12.56 -12.39
CA THR A 272 -8.27 -11.37 -12.13
C THR A 272 -7.01 -11.75 -11.35
N VAL A 273 -7.13 -12.56 -10.32
CA VAL A 273 -5.98 -13.04 -9.53
C VAL A 273 -5.02 -13.83 -10.41
N TRP A 274 -5.51 -14.73 -11.24
CA TRP A 274 -4.65 -15.51 -12.14
C TRP A 274 -3.94 -14.62 -13.18
N ASN A 275 -4.66 -13.70 -13.82
CA ASN A 275 -4.07 -12.77 -14.77
C ASN A 275 -2.94 -11.94 -14.13
N VAL A 276 -3.15 -11.46 -12.89
CA VAL A 276 -2.13 -10.71 -12.15
C VAL A 276 -0.92 -11.60 -11.81
N LEU A 277 -1.15 -12.81 -11.30
CA LEU A 277 -0.07 -13.72 -10.93
C LEU A 277 0.75 -14.17 -12.15
N GLU A 278 0.09 -14.53 -13.25
CA GLU A 278 0.75 -14.92 -14.50
C GLU A 278 1.56 -13.74 -15.06
N TRP A 279 1.00 -12.53 -15.08
CA TRP A 279 1.72 -11.35 -15.55
C TRP A 279 2.96 -11.06 -14.68
N VAL A 280 2.85 -11.12 -13.36
CA VAL A 280 3.99 -10.88 -12.45
C VAL A 280 5.07 -11.93 -12.65
N ASP A 281 4.71 -13.22 -12.77
CA ASP A 281 5.62 -14.35 -13.02
C ASP A 281 6.40 -14.18 -14.33
N GLU A 282 5.72 -13.72 -15.39
CA GLU A 282 6.32 -13.55 -16.72
C GLU A 282 7.14 -12.26 -16.89
N ASN A 283 6.86 -11.22 -16.10
CA ASN A 283 7.41 -9.87 -16.34
C ASN A 283 8.37 -9.38 -15.26
N ILE A 284 8.44 -10.03 -14.10
CA ILE A 284 9.23 -9.57 -12.95
C ILE A 284 10.19 -10.67 -12.49
N GLU A 285 11.50 -10.44 -12.67
CA GLU A 285 12.56 -11.38 -12.30
C GLU A 285 12.99 -11.24 -10.83
N TYR A 286 13.34 -12.36 -10.17
CA TYR A 286 13.84 -12.31 -8.80
C TYR A 286 15.23 -11.67 -8.70
N ASP A 287 15.33 -10.56 -7.95
CA ASP A 287 16.57 -9.85 -7.71
C ASP A 287 17.31 -10.42 -6.50
N TYR A 288 18.10 -11.46 -6.73
CA TYR A 288 18.93 -12.09 -5.70
C TYR A 288 20.02 -11.14 -5.16
N GLY A 289 20.49 -10.19 -5.96
CA GLY A 289 21.48 -9.21 -5.52
C GLY A 289 20.89 -8.26 -4.48
N LYS A 290 19.66 -7.79 -4.75
CA LYS A 290 18.86 -7.02 -3.80
C LYS A 290 18.54 -7.83 -2.54
N ALA A 291 18.18 -9.11 -2.67
CA ALA A 291 17.85 -9.97 -1.54
C ALA A 291 19.00 -10.18 -0.55
N GLY A 292 20.24 -10.12 -1.02
CA GLY A 292 21.44 -10.21 -0.18
C GLY A 292 21.89 -8.91 0.48
N SER A 293 21.21 -7.78 0.20
CA SER A 293 21.61 -6.46 0.68
C SER A 293 20.71 -5.96 1.81
N LEU A 294 21.31 -5.72 2.98
CA LEU A 294 20.63 -5.16 4.16
C LEU A 294 20.27 -3.67 4.04
N SER A 295 20.73 -2.99 2.97
CA SER A 295 20.47 -1.57 2.74
C SER A 295 19.68 -1.31 1.46
N ALA A 296 19.15 -2.36 0.83
CA ALA A 296 18.35 -2.18 -0.37
C ALA A 296 17.01 -1.54 -0.03
N ARG A 297 16.66 -0.46 -0.74
CA ARG A 297 15.34 0.17 -0.64
C ARG A 297 14.28 -0.72 -1.26
N VAL A 298 13.09 -0.75 -0.66
CA VAL A 298 11.92 -1.38 -1.26
C VAL A 298 11.46 -0.59 -2.46
N PHE A 299 11.09 -1.30 -3.52
CA PHE A 299 10.56 -0.67 -4.72
C PHE A 299 9.07 -0.41 -4.53
N SER A 300 8.65 0.78 -4.93
CA SER A 300 7.24 1.04 -5.15
C SER A 300 6.67 0.13 -6.24
N PRO A 301 5.33 -0.06 -6.29
CA PRO A 301 4.69 -0.88 -7.31
C PRO A 301 5.09 -0.50 -8.74
N ASP A 302 5.12 0.80 -9.06
CA ASP A 302 5.50 1.28 -10.38
C ASP A 302 7.00 1.11 -10.68
N GLU A 303 7.87 1.28 -9.69
CA GLU A 303 9.30 0.99 -9.85
C GLU A 303 9.52 -0.50 -10.15
N THR A 304 8.80 -1.40 -9.49
CA THR A 304 8.91 -2.85 -9.73
C THR A 304 8.53 -3.20 -11.17
N VAL A 305 7.46 -2.59 -11.69
CA VAL A 305 7.04 -2.74 -13.10
C VAL A 305 8.09 -2.19 -14.08
N GLN A 306 8.69 -1.04 -13.77
CA GLN A 306 9.68 -0.39 -14.64
C GLN A 306 11.01 -1.15 -14.66
N VAL A 307 11.46 -1.56 -13.48
CA VAL A 307 12.76 -2.23 -13.27
C VAL A 307 12.69 -3.69 -13.70
N ARG A 308 11.49 -4.29 -13.75
CA ARG A 308 11.22 -5.69 -14.12
C ARG A 308 11.95 -6.72 -13.26
N ARG A 309 12.28 -6.34 -12.03
CA ARG A 309 12.86 -7.23 -11.02
C ARG A 309 12.60 -6.72 -9.62
N GLY A 310 12.61 -7.62 -8.64
CA GLY A 310 12.43 -7.29 -7.22
C GLY A 310 12.62 -8.48 -6.29
N VAL A 311 12.40 -8.26 -4.99
CA VAL A 311 12.40 -9.27 -3.92
C VAL A 311 11.01 -9.44 -3.33
N CYS A 312 10.82 -10.40 -2.41
CA CYS A 312 9.51 -10.80 -1.86
C CYS A 312 8.56 -9.64 -1.51
N VAL A 313 9.06 -8.61 -0.83
CA VAL A 313 8.26 -7.43 -0.46
C VAL A 313 7.83 -6.60 -1.69
N ASP A 314 8.70 -6.43 -2.68
CA ASP A 314 8.37 -5.71 -3.92
C ASP A 314 7.23 -6.41 -4.68
N TYR A 315 7.29 -7.76 -4.79
CA TYR A 315 6.21 -8.54 -5.40
C TYR A 315 4.91 -8.41 -4.64
N ALA A 316 4.97 -8.49 -3.31
CA ALA A 316 3.78 -8.43 -2.47
C ALA A 316 3.07 -7.08 -2.64
N LEU A 317 3.83 -5.98 -2.68
CA LEU A 317 3.29 -4.64 -2.85
C LEU A 317 2.75 -4.39 -4.25
N LEU A 318 3.46 -4.82 -5.29
CA LEU A 318 2.98 -4.75 -6.67
C LEU A 318 1.69 -5.57 -6.83
N THR A 319 1.70 -6.83 -6.40
CA THR A 319 0.56 -7.75 -6.52
C THR A 319 -0.66 -7.19 -5.78
N ALA A 320 -0.47 -6.74 -4.54
CA ALA A 320 -1.55 -6.15 -3.76
C ALA A 320 -2.11 -4.88 -4.42
N SER A 321 -1.25 -4.03 -4.96
CA SER A 321 -1.65 -2.81 -5.67
C SER A 321 -2.48 -3.14 -6.92
N LEU A 322 -2.05 -4.11 -7.72
CA LEU A 322 -2.77 -4.55 -8.92
C LEU A 322 -4.14 -5.13 -8.56
N LEU A 323 -4.22 -5.98 -7.54
CA LEU A 323 -5.48 -6.59 -7.10
C LEU A 323 -6.47 -5.53 -6.59
N LEU A 324 -6.01 -4.61 -5.75
CA LEU A 324 -6.84 -3.51 -5.22
C LEU A 324 -7.37 -2.61 -6.35
N GLU A 325 -6.52 -2.24 -7.31
CA GLU A 325 -6.93 -1.42 -8.46
C GLU A 325 -7.80 -2.18 -9.47
N ALA A 326 -7.68 -3.50 -9.54
CA ALA A 326 -8.56 -4.36 -10.34
C ALA A 326 -9.93 -4.63 -9.66
N GLY A 327 -10.17 -4.06 -8.47
CA GLY A 327 -11.45 -4.13 -7.77
C GLY A 327 -11.57 -5.24 -6.72
N VAL A 328 -10.50 -5.98 -6.45
CA VAL A 328 -10.47 -6.97 -5.36
C VAL A 328 -10.39 -6.23 -4.03
N LYS A 329 -11.38 -6.41 -3.16
CA LYS A 329 -11.51 -5.63 -1.91
C LYS A 329 -10.73 -6.19 -0.72
N GLU A 330 -10.58 -7.51 -0.66
CA GLU A 330 -9.96 -8.21 0.47
C GLU A 330 -8.59 -8.74 0.06
N VAL A 331 -7.56 -7.92 0.27
CA VAL A 331 -6.16 -8.27 -0.01
C VAL A 331 -5.39 -8.26 1.29
N TYR A 332 -4.69 -9.35 1.57
CA TYR A 332 -3.88 -9.53 2.76
C TYR A 332 -2.42 -9.66 2.37
N VAL A 333 -1.55 -8.86 2.98
CA VAL A 333 -0.10 -8.98 2.87
C VAL A 333 0.39 -9.64 4.16
N LEU A 334 1.19 -10.70 4.03
CA LEU A 334 1.67 -11.49 5.16
C LEU A 334 3.18 -11.39 5.25
N GLU A 335 3.66 -11.05 6.43
CA GLU A 335 5.05 -11.21 6.81
C GLU A 335 5.25 -12.63 7.38
N ILE A 336 6.23 -13.35 6.85
CA ILE A 336 6.53 -14.72 7.26
C ILE A 336 7.96 -14.77 7.77
N GLU A 337 8.11 -14.79 9.09
CA GLU A 337 9.39 -15.07 9.74
C GLU A 337 9.63 -16.58 9.81
N VAL A 338 10.54 -17.09 8.99
CA VAL A 338 11.00 -18.48 9.12
C VAL A 338 12.09 -18.54 10.19
N ARG A 339 11.68 -18.80 11.44
CA ARG A 339 12.65 -19.14 12.50
C ARG A 339 13.29 -20.48 12.13
N SER A 340 14.59 -20.45 11.85
CA SER A 340 15.37 -21.66 11.63
C SER A 340 15.25 -22.57 12.85
N LEU A 341 14.63 -23.74 12.69
CA LEU A 341 14.71 -24.85 13.64
C LEU A 341 16.13 -25.44 13.61
N LYS A 342 17.15 -24.65 13.97
CA LYS A 342 18.45 -25.19 14.37
C LYS A 342 18.30 -25.69 15.80
N GLY A 343 17.78 -26.91 15.98
CA GLY A 343 17.75 -27.54 17.31
C GLY A 343 16.71 -28.63 17.58
N LEU A 344 16.38 -29.51 16.62
CA LEU A 344 15.76 -30.81 16.91
C LEU A 344 16.52 -31.93 16.21
#